data_AF-A0A382R2V1-F1
#
_entry.id   AF-A0A382R2V1-F1
#
_cell.length_a   1.000
_cell.length_b   1.000
_cell.length_c   1.000
_cell.angle_alpha   90.00
_cell.angle_beta   90.00
_cell.angle_gamma   90.00
#
_symmetry.space_group_name_H-M   'P 1'
#
loop_
_entity.id
_entity.type
_entity.pdbx_description
1 polymer ?
#
loop_
_entity_poly.entity_id
_entity_poly.type
_entity_poly.pdbx_seq_one_letter_code
_entity_poly.pdbx_strand_id
1 'polypeptide(L)' 'MVLKDGEVILILGAAGGARIPPAKVNVISRVIDFGLTLPNALSEPRVAPDRAGSSR' A
#
# COMPACT_ATOMS: atom_id res chain seq x y z
N MET A 1 -3.58 -5.85 -7.37
CA MET A 1 -4.72 -6.73 -7.10
C MET A 1 -4.36 -7.59 -5.91
N VAL A 2 -5.25 -7.71 -4.95
CA VAL A 2 -5.13 -8.62 -3.81
C VAL A 2 -6.26 -9.63 -3.94
N LEU A 3 -5.91 -10.91 -3.80
CA LEU A 3 -6.87 -12.01 -3.84
C LEU A 3 -6.97 -12.64 -2.45
N LYS A 4 -8.15 -13.18 -2.14
CA LYS A 4 -8.38 -14.08 -1.02
C LYS A 4 -9.22 -15.23 -1.54
N ASP A 5 -8.73 -16.46 -1.35
CA ASP A 5 -9.43 -17.67 -1.77
C ASP A 5 -9.82 -17.67 -3.27
N GLY A 6 -8.97 -17.10 -4.11
CA GLY A 6 -9.21 -16.99 -5.56
C GLY A 6 -10.10 -15.82 -5.99
N GLU A 7 -10.73 -15.11 -5.05
CA GLU A 7 -11.56 -13.94 -5.33
C GLU A 7 -10.81 -12.63 -5.14
N VAL A 8 -11.12 -11.65 -5.99
CA VAL A 8 -10.52 -10.31 -5.92
C VAL A 8 -11.17 -9.51 -4.79
N ILE A 9 -10.40 -9.20 -3.76
CA ILE A 9 -10.88 -8.42 -2.60
C ILE A 9 -10.44 -6.95 -2.62
N LEU A 10 -9.41 -6.60 -3.40
CA LEU A 10 -8.92 -5.23 -3.50
C LEU A 10 -8.19 -4.97 -4.82
N ILE A 11 -8.56 -3.86 -5.48
CA ILE A 11 -7.84 -3.29 -6.61
C ILE A 11 -7.34 -1.91 -6.19
N LEU A 12 -6.04 -1.69 -6.30
CA LEU A 12 -5.42 -0.39 -6.03
C LEU A 12 -4.29 -0.09 -7.01
N GLY A 13 -4.06 1.21 -7.23
CA GLY A 13 -2.92 1.75 -7.95
C GLY A 13 -2.24 2.86 -7.14
N ALA A 14 -1.02 3.21 -7.52
CA ALA A 14 -0.28 4.34 -6.95
C ALA A 14 0.62 4.96 -8.02
N ALA A 15 0.95 6.24 -7.86
CA ALA A 15 1.93 6.97 -8.66
C ALA A 15 3.05 7.51 -7.76
N GLY A 16 4.20 7.90 -8.33
CA GLY A 16 5.33 8.49 -7.59
C GLY A 16 6.65 7.72 -7.65
N GLY A 17 6.91 6.98 -8.73
CA GLY A 17 8.20 6.31 -8.99
C GLY A 17 8.54 5.29 -7.90
N ALA A 18 9.71 5.45 -7.26
CA ALA A 18 10.18 4.57 -6.18
C ALA A 18 9.22 4.52 -4.96
N ARG A 19 8.28 5.47 -4.84
CA ARG A 19 7.26 5.46 -3.79
C ARG A 19 6.06 4.55 -4.10
N ILE A 20 5.95 3.99 -5.30
CA ILE A 20 4.83 3.13 -5.69
C ILE A 20 4.76 1.86 -4.83
N PRO A 21 5.85 1.08 -4.63
CA PRO A 21 5.81 -0.08 -3.75
C PRO A 21 5.41 0.24 -2.30
N PRO A 22 6.05 1.19 -1.57
CA PRO A 22 5.66 1.48 -0.20
C PRO A 22 4.24 2.06 -0.11
N ALA A 23 3.79 2.86 -1.08
CA ALA A 23 2.42 3.37 -1.09
C ALA A 23 1.39 2.24 -1.10
N LYS A 24 1.62 1.20 -1.92
CA LYS A 24 0.71 0.04 -1.96
C LYS A 24 0.76 -0.76 -0.66
N VAL A 25 1.95 -1.03 -0.12
CA VAL A 25 2.11 -1.80 1.13
C VAL A 25 1.42 -1.10 2.31
N ASN A 26 1.59 0.21 2.45
CA ASN A 26 0.91 0.98 3.51
C ASN A 26 -0.62 0.83 3.45
N VAL A 27 -1.22 0.93 2.26
CA VAL A 27 -2.68 0.83 2.10
C VAL A 27 -3.17 -0.59 2.30
N ILE A 28 -2.48 -1.59 1.73
CA ILE A 28 -2.86 -3.00 1.89
C ILE A 28 -2.82 -3.40 3.37
N SER A 29 -1.73 -3.07 4.08
CA SER A 29 -1.59 -3.40 5.50
C SER A 29 -2.72 -2.77 6.33
N ARG A 30 -3.08 -1.51 6.05
CA ARG A 30 -4.20 -0.85 6.73
C ARG A 30 -5.55 -1.53 6.52
N VAL A 31 -5.81 -2.01 5.30
CA VAL A 31 -7.08 -2.69 4.99
C VAL A 31 -7.10 -4.09 5.60
N ILE A 32 -6.00 -4.85 5.48
CA ILE A 32 -5.95 -6.26 5.86
C ILE A 32 -5.60 -6.46 7.34
N ASP A 33 -4.54 -5.80 7.82
CA ASP A 33 -4.02 -5.99 9.16
C ASP A 33 -4.76 -5.12 10.19
N PHE A 34 -5.10 -3.88 9.81
CA PHE A 34 -5.76 -2.91 10.73
C PHE A 34 -7.27 -2.79 10.51
N GLY A 35 -7.84 -3.46 9.52
CA GLY A 35 -9.28 -3.46 9.26
C GLY A 35 -9.87 -2.10 8.88
N LEU A 36 -9.05 -1.14 8.40
CA LEU A 36 -9.54 0.15 7.97
C LEU A 36 -10.36 0.03 6.68
N THR A 37 -11.39 0.87 6.54
CA THR A 37 -12.07 1.05 5.26
C THR A 37 -11.09 1.60 4.23
N LEU A 38 -11.30 1.29 2.95
CA LEU A 38 -10.41 1.77 1.89
C LEU A 38 -10.24 3.31 1.88
N PRO A 39 -11.30 4.14 2.03
CA PRO A 39 -11.13 5.59 2.14
C PRO A 39 -10.25 6.02 3.32
N ASN A 40 -10.44 5.42 4.49
CA ASN A 40 -9.62 5.74 5.68
C ASN A 40 -8.17 5.33 5.44
N ALA A 41 -7.92 4.11 4.97
CA ALA A 41 -6.59 3.59 4.68
C ALA A 41 -5.79 4.47 3.69
N LEU A 42 -6.48 5.04 2.70
CA LEU A 42 -5.90 5.96 1.71
C LEU A 42 -5.58 7.35 2.29
N SER A 43 -6.39 7.83 3.24
CA SER A 43 -6.22 9.13 3.87
C SER A 43 -5.08 9.18 4.89
N GLU A 44 -4.73 8.02 5.46
CA GLU A 44 -3.71 7.91 6.49
C GLU A 44 -2.29 8.29 5.98
N PRO A 45 -1.47 9.03 6.74
CA PRO A 45 -0.12 9.46 6.33
C PRO A 45 0.79 8.29 5.95
N ARG A 46 1.50 8.36 4.81
CA ARG A 46 2.32 7.25 4.31
C ARG A 46 3.81 7.50 4.54
N VAL A 47 4.55 6.44 4.83
CA VAL A 47 6.02 6.50 4.96
C VAL A 47 6.67 5.77 3.79
N ALA A 48 7.73 6.37 3.24
CA ALA A 48 8.59 5.76 2.24
C ALA A 48 10.06 6.13 2.54
N PRO A 49 11.03 5.24 2.28
CA PRO A 49 12.43 5.56 2.47
C PRO A 49 12.86 6.70 1.53
N ASP A 50 13.70 7.61 2.03
CA ASP A 50 14.25 8.74 1.27
C ASP A 50 15.15 8.28 0.10
N ARG A 51 15.73 7.08 0.20
CA ARG A 51 16.52 6.45 -0.86
C ARG A 51 16.03 5.04 -1.12
N ALA A 52 15.86 4.69 -2.39
CA ALA A 52 15.56 3.34 -2.82
C ALA A 52 16.80 2.44 -2.63
N GLY A 53 17.00 1.90 -1.43
CA GLY A 53 17.93 0.80 -1.18
C GLY A 53 19.37 0.97 -1.69
N SER A 54 19.88 2.21 -1.78
CA SER A 54 21.29 2.43 -2.11
C SER A 54 22.12 2.00 -0.90
N SER A 55 22.76 0.83 -1.03
CA SER A 55 23.91 0.47 -0.20
C SER A 55 24.96 1.57 -0.38
N ARG A 56 25.26 2.29 0.71
CA ARG A 56 26.62 2.77 0.91
C ARG A 56 27.37 1.67 1.62
#